data_AF-A0A962JG82-F1
#
_entry.id   AF-A0A962JG82-F1
#
_cell.length_a   1.000
_cell.length_b   1.000
_cell.length_c   1.000
_cell.angle_alpha   90.00
_cell.angle_beta   90.00
_cell.angle_gamma   90.00
#
_symmetry.space_group_name_H-M   'P 1'
#
loop_
_entity.id
_entity.type
_entity.pdbx_description
1 polymer ?
#
loop_
_entity_poly.entity_id
_entity_poly.type
_entity_poly.pdbx_seq_one_letter_code
_entity_poly.pdbx_strand_id
1 'polypeptide(L)'
;EEIIKAAELGIIEFIEDGTRVKVPSPRLLDAGLKLVSLGLPLSELLNIVGGLRANVERVANMFVDVIARIIDTYGKENIPPSSATNHLANLIWQMRPLADVAIDAEVARAMEKAIANYFGGRLDAIMEHIKNQEHHKLATTSTLEEK
;
A
#
# COMPACT_ATOMS: atom_id res chain seq x y z
N GLU A 1 7.94 19.97 6.63
CA GLU A 1 8.32 18.74 5.90
C GLU A 1 7.10 17.99 5.37
N GLU A 2 6.14 17.62 6.21
CA GLU A 2 4.95 16.84 5.81
C GLU A 2 4.08 17.53 4.74
N ILE A 3 3.93 18.85 4.79
CA ILE A 3 3.21 19.63 3.76
C ILE A 3 3.88 19.50 2.39
N ILE A 4 5.22 19.61 2.34
CA ILE A 4 5.99 19.49 1.09
C ILE A 4 5.82 18.09 0.53
N LYS A 5 5.96 17.07 1.37
CA LYS A 5 5.77 15.67 0.98
C LYS A 5 4.34 15.36 0.52
N ALA A 6 3.33 15.94 1.17
CA ALA A 6 1.94 15.82 0.73
C ALA A 6 1.73 16.45 -0.66
N ALA A 7 2.43 17.55 -0.96
CA ALA A 7 2.42 18.17 -2.28
C ALA A 7 3.17 17.34 -3.33
N GLU A 8 4.35 16.80 -3.00
CA GLU A 8 5.11 15.87 -3.86
C GLU A 8 4.29 14.61 -4.20
N LEU A 9 3.50 14.13 -3.25
CA LEU A 9 2.59 13.00 -3.42
C LEU A 9 1.25 13.39 -4.08
N GLY A 10 1.05 14.66 -4.48
CA GLY A 10 -0.18 15.13 -5.12
C GLY A 10 -1.44 14.97 -4.26
N ILE A 11 -1.29 14.87 -2.93
CA ILE A 11 -2.41 14.87 -1.99
C ILE A 11 -3.00 16.27 -1.89
N ILE A 12 -2.12 17.26 -1.97
CA ILE A 12 -2.44 18.67 -2.10
C ILE A 12 -1.70 19.25 -3.31
N GLU A 13 -2.28 20.26 -3.94
CA GLU A 13 -1.67 21.02 -5.03
C GLU A 13 -1.76 22.50 -4.67
N PHE A 14 -0.63 23.20 -4.67
CA PHE A 14 -0.60 24.64 -4.52
C PHE A 14 -1.05 25.31 -5.83
N ILE A 15 -2.02 26.22 -5.75
CA ILE A 15 -2.56 26.98 -6.88
C ILE A 15 -2.53 28.48 -6.55
N GLU A 16 -2.73 29.34 -7.56
CA GLU A 16 -2.71 30.81 -7.41
C GLU A 16 -1.46 31.29 -6.68
N ASP A 17 -0.29 30.93 -7.23
CA ASP A 17 1.04 31.27 -6.69
C ASP A 17 1.25 30.82 -5.23
N GLY A 18 0.56 29.75 -4.81
CA GLY A 18 0.69 29.17 -3.48
C GLY A 18 -0.24 29.74 -2.43
N THR A 19 -1.13 30.67 -2.80
CA THR A 19 -2.12 31.25 -1.87
C THR A 19 -3.29 30.32 -1.58
N ARG A 20 -3.52 29.31 -2.43
CA ARG A 20 -4.61 28.35 -2.29
C ARG A 20 -4.13 26.92 -2.49
N VAL A 21 -4.90 25.99 -1.93
CA VAL A 21 -4.64 24.56 -2.01
C VAL A 21 -5.83 23.85 -2.64
N LYS A 22 -5.56 23.01 -3.63
CA LYS A 22 -6.52 22.06 -4.21
C LYS A 22 -6.21 20.66 -3.67
N VAL A 23 -7.26 19.87 -3.43
CA VAL A 23 -7.16 18.48 -2.98
C VAL A 23 -7.69 17.60 -4.11
N PRO A 24 -6.82 16.91 -4.88
CA PRO A 24 -7.25 16.13 -6.04
C PRO A 24 -8.18 14.98 -5.69
N SER A 25 -8.01 14.39 -4.50
CA SER A 25 -8.86 13.32 -3.99
C SER A 25 -9.34 13.64 -2.57
N PRO A 26 -10.51 14.27 -2.42
CA PRO A 26 -11.11 14.51 -1.10
C PRO A 26 -11.29 13.23 -0.29
N ARG A 27 -11.65 12.12 -0.95
CA ARG A 27 -11.82 10.81 -0.31
C ARG A 27 -10.52 10.30 0.33
N LEU A 28 -9.39 10.50 -0.34
CA LEU A 28 -8.08 10.09 0.20
C LEU A 28 -7.67 10.97 1.39
N LEU A 29 -7.94 12.28 1.31
CA LEU A 29 -7.72 13.19 2.43
C LEU A 29 -8.57 12.80 3.64
N ASP A 30 -9.87 12.55 3.46
CA ASP A 30 -10.78 12.13 4.53
C ASP A 30 -10.34 10.83 5.19
N ALA A 31 -9.88 9.85 4.41
CA ALA A 31 -9.32 8.61 4.93
C ALA A 31 -8.05 8.86 5.74
N GLY A 32 -7.14 9.69 5.24
CA GLY A 32 -5.92 10.09 5.95
C GLY A 32 -6.22 10.78 7.28
N LEU A 33 -7.16 11.73 7.29
CA LEU A 33 -7.59 12.43 8.51
C LEU A 33 -8.12 11.45 9.57
N LYS A 34 -8.93 10.46 9.16
CA LYS A 34 -9.41 9.41 10.07
C LYS A 34 -8.27 8.57 10.63
N LEU A 35 -7.31 8.16 9.81
CA LEU A 35 -6.16 7.39 10.27
C LEU A 35 -5.28 8.18 11.24
N VAL A 36 -5.02 9.47 10.97
CA VAL A 36 -4.32 10.35 11.90
C VAL A 36 -5.09 10.49 13.22
N SER A 37 -6.42 10.61 13.17
CA SER A 37 -7.25 10.69 14.38
C SER A 37 -7.23 9.42 15.24
N LEU A 38 -6.89 8.26 14.64
CA LEU A 38 -6.67 6.99 15.33
C LEU A 38 -5.25 6.85 15.90
N GLY A 39 -4.40 7.88 15.74
CA GLY A 39 -3.04 7.93 16.29
C GLY A 39 -1.94 7.53 15.33
N LEU A 40 -2.23 7.33 14.04
CA LEU A 40 -1.17 7.05 13.05
C LEU A 40 -0.42 8.35 12.72
N PRO A 41 0.92 8.40 12.85
CA PRO A 41 1.69 9.59 12.51
C PRO A 41 1.53 9.98 11.04
N LEU A 42 1.31 11.27 10.76
CA LEU A 42 1.11 11.76 9.40
C LEU A 42 2.32 11.45 8.50
N SER A 43 3.54 11.65 8.99
CA SER A 43 4.77 11.32 8.27
C SER A 43 4.86 9.85 7.82
N GLU A 44 4.42 8.91 8.67
CA GLU A 44 4.33 7.47 8.35
C GLU A 44 3.25 7.19 7.33
N LEU A 45 2.07 7.81 7.45
CA LEU A 45 1.00 7.68 6.46
C LEU A 45 1.43 8.18 5.08
N LEU A 46 2.13 9.32 5.01
CA LEU A 46 2.66 9.84 3.75
C LEU A 46 3.72 8.89 3.15
N ASN A 47 4.54 8.23 3.97
CA ASN A 47 5.44 7.16 3.50
C ASN A 47 4.66 5.98 2.90
N ILE A 48 3.63 5.50 3.61
CA ILE A 48 2.78 4.39 3.18
C ILE A 48 2.10 4.73 1.84
N VAL A 49 1.55 5.93 1.70
CA VAL A 49 0.93 6.40 0.46
C VAL A 49 1.92 6.41 -0.71
N GLY A 50 3.15 6.88 -0.49
CA GLY A 50 4.20 6.85 -1.51
C GLY A 50 4.51 5.42 -1.98
N GLY A 51 4.69 4.49 -1.04
CA GLY A 51 4.92 3.09 -1.35
C GLY A 51 3.75 2.41 -2.05
N LEU A 52 2.52 2.69 -1.60
CA LEU A 52 1.30 2.18 -2.23
C LEU A 52 1.18 2.66 -3.68
N ARG A 53 1.41 3.95 -3.94
CA ARG A 53 1.36 4.51 -5.29
C ARG A 53 2.36 3.83 -6.21
N ALA A 54 3.62 3.71 -5.80
CA ALA A 54 4.65 3.04 -6.59
C ALA A 54 4.28 1.58 -6.90
N ASN A 55 3.62 0.88 -5.97
CA ASN A 55 3.15 -0.47 -6.20
C ASN A 55 1.99 -0.55 -7.18
N VAL A 56 0.99 0.32 -7.03
CA VAL A 56 -0.17 0.37 -7.94
C VAL A 56 0.24 0.79 -9.34
N GLU A 57 1.13 1.78 -9.49
CA GLU A 57 1.67 2.21 -10.78
C GLU A 57 2.41 1.09 -11.50
N ARG A 58 3.22 0.30 -10.76
CA ARG A 58 3.88 -0.88 -11.32
C ARG A 58 2.88 -1.89 -11.87
N VAL A 59 1.84 -2.21 -11.10
CA VAL A 59 0.78 -3.14 -11.52
C VAL A 59 0.02 -2.59 -12.72
N ALA A 60 -0.31 -1.29 -12.72
CA ALA A 60 -0.97 -0.63 -13.84
C ALA A 60 -0.14 -0.70 -15.13
N ASN A 61 1.17 -0.45 -15.06
CA ASN A 61 2.08 -0.59 -16.19
C ASN A 61 2.10 -2.03 -16.73
N MET A 62 2.13 -3.04 -15.85
CA MET A 62 2.05 -4.45 -16.25
C MET A 62 0.74 -4.76 -17.01
N PHE A 63 -0.39 -4.22 -16.58
CA PHE A 63 -1.66 -4.37 -17.31
C PHE A 63 -1.61 -3.70 -18.68
N VAL A 64 -1.12 -2.46 -18.75
CA VAL A 64 -0.98 -1.74 -20.03
C VAL A 64 -0.07 -2.51 -20.98
N ASP A 65 1.05 -3.06 -20.49
CA ASP A 65 1.97 -3.87 -21.30
C ASP A 65 1.31 -5.14 -21.85
N VAL A 66 0.48 -5.81 -21.05
CA VAL A 66 -0.29 -6.98 -21.50
C VAL A 66 -1.28 -6.59 -22.60
N ILE A 67 -2.05 -5.53 -22.40
CA ILE A 67 -3.05 -5.08 -23.39
C ILE A 67 -2.37 -4.60 -24.66
N ALA A 68 -1.27 -3.84 -24.54
CA ALA A 68 -0.47 -3.38 -25.66
C ALA A 68 -0.02 -4.57 -26.53
N ARG A 69 0.52 -5.65 -25.93
CA ARG A 69 0.92 -6.85 -26.69
C ARG A 69 -0.23 -7.56 -27.40
N ILE A 70 -1.46 -7.52 -26.86
CA ILE A 70 -2.63 -8.12 -27.50
C ILE A 70 -3.01 -7.32 -28.77
N ILE A 71 -2.83 -6.00 -28.73
CA ILE A 71 -3.22 -5.09 -29.81
C ILE A 71 -2.09 -4.92 -30.85
N ASP A 72 -0.83 -4.99 -30.43
CA ASP A 72 0.39 -4.82 -31.23
C ASP A 72 0.71 -6.06 -32.11
N THR A 73 -0.33 -6.59 -32.76
CA THR A 73 -0.21 -7.62 -33.81
C THR A 73 0.27 -7.04 -35.15
N TYR A 74 0.29 -5.70 -35.26
CA TYR A 74 0.93 -4.96 -36.33
C TYR A 74 2.38 -4.72 -35.89
N GLY A 75 3.35 -5.52 -36.36
CA GLY A 75 4.73 -5.45 -35.86
C GLY A 75 5.32 -4.03 -35.77
N LYS A 76 6.37 -3.88 -34.93
CA LYS A 76 7.02 -2.63 -34.46
C LYS A 76 7.22 -1.46 -35.46
N GLU A 77 7.12 -1.69 -36.77
CA GLU A 77 7.28 -0.67 -37.82
C GLU A 77 5.96 -0.05 -38.30
N ASN A 78 4.80 -0.56 -37.87
CA ASN A 78 3.51 -0.03 -38.30
C ASN A 78 2.80 0.74 -37.18
N ILE A 79 2.42 1.99 -37.46
CA ILE A 79 1.54 2.78 -36.60
C ILE A 79 0.18 2.05 -36.52
N PRO A 80 -0.33 1.71 -35.32
CA PRO A 80 -1.62 1.05 -35.19
C PRO A 80 -2.72 1.89 -35.83
N PRO A 81 -3.65 1.29 -36.59
CA PRO A 81 -4.77 2.05 -37.15
C PRO A 81 -5.60 2.69 -36.04
N SER A 82 -6.27 3.81 -36.33
CA SER A 82 -7.07 4.59 -35.36
C SER A 82 -8.13 3.74 -34.63
N SER A 83 -8.61 2.67 -35.26
CA SER A 83 -9.52 1.69 -34.66
C SER A 83 -8.89 0.90 -33.51
N ALA A 84 -7.61 0.54 -33.61
CA ALA A 84 -6.87 -0.18 -32.59
C ALA A 84 -6.58 0.69 -31.36
N THR A 85 -6.28 1.97 -31.56
CA THR A 85 -6.10 2.95 -30.48
C THR A 85 -7.41 3.25 -29.75
N ASN A 86 -8.52 3.39 -30.49
CA ASN A 86 -9.86 3.52 -29.87
C ASN A 86 -10.27 2.27 -29.09
N HIS A 87 -9.94 1.08 -29.62
CA HIS A 87 -10.18 -0.17 -28.91
C HIS A 87 -9.39 -0.27 -27.61
N LEU A 88 -8.11 0.11 -27.62
CA LEU A 88 -7.27 0.21 -26.42
C LEU A 88 -7.88 1.13 -25.37
N ALA A 89 -8.29 2.34 -25.77
CA ALA A 89 -8.92 3.29 -24.86
C ALA A 89 -10.20 2.71 -24.21
N ASN A 90 -11.03 2.04 -25.00
CA ASN A 90 -12.25 1.39 -24.51
C ASN A 90 -11.95 0.27 -23.50
N LEU A 91 -10.96 -0.58 -23.77
CA LEU A 91 -10.54 -1.63 -22.84
C LEU A 91 -10.04 -1.05 -21.52
N ILE A 92 -9.20 -0.01 -21.56
CA ILE A 92 -8.72 0.67 -20.35
C ILE A 92 -9.89 1.22 -19.54
N TRP A 93 -10.87 1.86 -20.20
CA TRP A 93 -12.07 2.38 -19.53
C TRP A 93 -12.89 1.29 -18.84
N GLN A 94 -13.09 0.15 -19.50
CA GLN A 94 -13.82 -0.99 -18.92
C GLN A 94 -13.05 -1.68 -17.79
N MET A 95 -11.73 -1.68 -17.86
CA MET A 95 -10.88 -2.31 -16.84
C MET A 95 -10.81 -1.53 -15.53
N ARG A 96 -10.88 -0.19 -15.56
CA ARG A 96 -10.79 0.66 -14.35
C ARG A 96 -11.65 0.17 -13.18
N PRO A 97 -12.98 -0.02 -13.32
CA PRO A 97 -13.80 -0.48 -12.20
C PRO A 97 -13.47 -1.91 -11.75
N LEU A 98 -13.01 -2.78 -12.64
CA LEU A 98 -12.60 -4.14 -12.29
C LEU A 98 -11.29 -4.15 -11.50
N ALA A 99 -10.35 -3.28 -11.88
CA ALA A 99 -9.12 -3.07 -11.16
C ALA A 99 -9.38 -2.52 -9.75
N ASP A 100 -10.30 -1.57 -9.60
CA ASP A 100 -10.69 -1.03 -8.29
C ASP A 100 -11.17 -2.15 -7.35
N VAL A 101 -12.09 -3.01 -7.82
CA VAL A 101 -12.59 -4.17 -7.04
C VAL A 101 -11.46 -5.13 -6.66
N ALA A 102 -10.57 -5.45 -7.61
CA ALA A 102 -9.47 -6.36 -7.37
C ALA A 102 -8.46 -5.80 -6.36
N ILE A 103 -8.14 -4.50 -6.47
CA ILE A 103 -7.22 -3.82 -5.56
C ILE A 103 -7.82 -3.76 -4.15
N ASP A 104 -9.09 -3.39 -4.01
CA ASP A 104 -9.76 -3.35 -2.71
C ASP A 104 -9.73 -4.73 -2.01
N ALA A 105 -10.04 -5.79 -2.76
CA ALA A 105 -9.98 -7.16 -2.23
C ALA A 105 -8.55 -7.58 -1.83
N GLU A 106 -7.55 -7.25 -2.65
CA GLU A 106 -6.17 -7.62 -2.39
C GLU A 106 -5.57 -6.83 -1.22
N VAL A 107 -5.94 -5.55 -1.05
CA VAL A 107 -5.58 -4.75 0.12
C VAL A 107 -6.17 -5.36 1.39
N ALA A 108 -7.46 -5.73 1.38
CA ALA A 108 -8.10 -6.38 2.53
C ALA A 108 -7.39 -7.69 2.92
N ARG A 109 -7.10 -8.55 1.93
CA ARG A 109 -6.37 -9.81 2.13
C ARG A 109 -4.95 -9.59 2.63
N ALA A 110 -4.23 -8.60 2.10
CA ALA A 110 -2.87 -8.27 2.52
C ALA A 110 -2.83 -7.75 3.96
N MET A 111 -3.80 -6.92 4.35
CA MET A 111 -3.95 -6.43 5.72
C MET A 111 -4.22 -7.57 6.70
N GLU A 112 -5.15 -8.48 6.39
CA GLU A 112 -5.42 -9.65 7.23
C GLU A 112 -4.17 -10.50 7.44
N LYS A 113 -3.42 -10.77 6.37
CA LYS A 113 -2.14 -11.50 6.44
C LYS A 113 -1.12 -10.77 7.31
N ALA A 114 -0.97 -9.45 7.17
CA ALA A 114 -0.02 -8.67 7.96
C ALA A 114 -0.36 -8.69 9.45
N ILE A 115 -1.65 -8.55 9.77
CA ILE A 115 -2.19 -8.62 11.13
C ILE A 115 -1.93 -10.00 11.74
N ALA A 116 -2.27 -11.08 11.04
CA ALA A 116 -2.06 -12.45 11.51
C ALA A 116 -0.58 -12.73 11.79
N ASN A 117 0.31 -12.31 10.88
CA ASN A 117 1.76 -12.47 11.06
C ASN A 117 2.29 -11.69 12.27
N TYR A 118 1.82 -10.46 12.46
CA TYR A 118 2.24 -9.64 13.59
C TYR A 118 1.84 -10.27 14.93
N PHE A 119 0.57 -10.71 15.06
CA PHE A 119 0.10 -11.32 16.29
C PHE A 119 0.71 -12.71 16.53
N GLY A 120 0.89 -13.52 15.50
CA GLY A 120 1.58 -14.81 15.60
C GLY A 120 3.01 -14.64 16.14
N GLY A 121 3.81 -13.78 15.52
CA GLY A 121 5.18 -13.52 15.97
C GLY A 121 5.25 -12.93 17.38
N ARG A 122 4.28 -12.09 17.77
CA ARG A 122 4.21 -11.56 19.15
C ARG A 122 3.86 -12.64 20.18
N LEU A 123 2.95 -13.55 19.86
CA LEU A 123 2.60 -14.67 20.74
C LEU A 123 3.79 -15.61 20.92
N ASP A 124 4.51 -15.92 19.84
CA ASP A 124 5.71 -16.76 19.89
C ASP A 124 6.78 -16.15 20.82
N ALA A 125 7.05 -14.85 20.68
CA ALA A 125 8.02 -14.14 21.52
C ALA A 125 7.62 -14.12 23.01
N ILE A 126 6.32 -13.95 23.31
CA ILE A 126 5.83 -14.00 24.70
C ILE A 126 5.98 -15.41 25.27
N MET A 127 5.61 -16.43 24.51
CA MET A 127 5.68 -17.83 24.95
C MET A 127 7.13 -18.27 25.21
N GLU A 128 8.06 -17.82 24.37
CA GLU A 128 9.50 -18.03 24.56
C GLU A 128 10.00 -17.35 25.84
N HIS A 129 9.57 -16.11 26.10
CA HIS A 129 9.95 -15.40 27.32
C HIS A 129 9.43 -16.10 28.58
N ILE A 130 8.19 -16.60 28.57
CA ILE A 130 7.60 -17.34 29.70
C ILE A 130 8.37 -18.64 29.97
N LYS A 131 8.67 -19.44 28.94
CA LYS A 131 9.47 -20.67 29.10
C LYS A 131 10.84 -20.37 29.69
N ASN A 132 11.52 -19.33 29.18
CA ASN A 132 12.84 -18.95 29.66
C ASN A 132 12.81 -18.47 31.13
N GLN A 133 11.75 -17.77 31.55
CA GLN A 133 11.54 -17.37 32.95
C GLN A 133 11.32 -18.57 33.88
N GLU A 134 10.55 -19.57 33.46
CA GLU A 134 10.32 -20.79 34.24
C GLU A 134 11.61 -21.60 34.41
N HIS A 135 12.39 -21.77 33.34
CA HIS A 135 13.70 -22.43 33.40
C HIS A 135 14.67 -21.71 34.33
N HIS A 136 14.66 -20.37 34.35
CA HIS A 136 15.54 -19.59 35.23
C HIS A 136 15.16 -19.75 36.71
N LYS A 137 13.86 -19.75 37.04
CA LYS A 137 13.36 -19.94 38.42
C LYS A 137 13.66 -21.33 38.97
N LEU A 138 13.53 -22.38 38.15
CA LEU A 138 13.84 -23.75 38.54
C LEU A 138 15.33 -23.92 38.88
N ALA A 139 16.22 -23.28 38.12
CA ALA A 139 17.67 -23.32 38.36
C ALA A 139 18.12 -22.53 39.60
N THR A 140 17.45 -21.41 39.93
CA THR A 140 17.82 -20.64 41.14
C THR A 140 17.34 -21.32 42.42
N THR A 141 16.21 -22.04 42.36
CA THR A 141 15.63 -22.72 43.54
C THR A 141 16.43 -23.96 43.92
N SER A 142 16.89 -24.75 42.94
CA SER A 142 17.77 -25.90 43.20
C SER A 142 19.14 -25.51 43.77
N THR A 143 19.67 -24.33 43.39
CA THR A 143 20.97 -23.84 43.91
C THR A 143 20.87 -23.31 45.35
N LEU A 144 19.67 -22.95 45.82
CA LEU A 144 19.41 -22.51 47.19
C LEU A 144 19.14 -23.67 48.16
N GLU A 145 18.69 -24.83 47.67
CA GLU A 145 18.47 -26.03 48.49
C GLU A 145 19.75 -26.87 48.70
N GLU A 146 20.82 -26.61 47.93
CA GLU A 146 22.13 -27.28 48.08
C GLU A 146 23.15 -26.52 48.96
N LYS A 147 22.77 -25.43 49.61
CA LYS A 147 23.60 -24.66 50.57
C LYS A 147 23.03 -24.67 51.98
#